data_AF-A0A258CLT0-F1
#
_entry.id   AF-A0A258CLT0-F1
#
_cell.length_a   1.000
_cell.length_b   1.000
_cell.length_c   1.000
_cell.angle_alpha   90.00
_cell.angle_beta   90.00
_cell.angle_gamma   90.00
#
_symmetry.space_group_name_H-M   'P 1'
#
loop_
_entity.id
_entity.type
_entity.pdbx_description
1 polymer ?
#
loop_
_entity_poly.entity_id
_entity_poly.type
_entity_poly.pdbx_seq_one_letter_code
_entity_poly.pdbx_strand_id
1 'polypeptide(L)'
;MLELGRGALSKMSIQLGAPVQYSFRLNDALVPVNPLIGKTLRLEYLGAINCTHCGRKTNKSFSQGFCYPCFKKLPQCDVCIMSPEKCHHDFGTCRDPQWGMDFCMTDHVVYLANSSGIKVGITRATQLPTRWLDQGASQALPIMRVATRQQSGLVEDLLRSQVADRTNWRALLKGDAEAMDLVQARERIFDACAEGLQALQT
;
A
#
# COMPACT_ATOMS: atom_id res chain seq x y z
N MET A 1 23.47 -18.86 18.94
CA MET A 1 22.42 -18.30 18.06
C MET A 1 23.14 -17.55 16.95
N LEU A 2 22.89 -17.86 15.68
CA LEU A 2 23.57 -17.22 14.55
C LEU A 2 22.89 -15.88 14.23
N GLU A 3 23.66 -14.79 14.17
CA GLU A 3 23.14 -13.50 13.71
C GLU A 3 22.95 -13.54 12.19
N LEU A 4 21.69 -13.40 11.74
CA LEU A 4 21.35 -13.39 10.31
C LEU A 4 21.58 -12.01 9.66
N GLY A 5 21.57 -10.95 10.47
CA GLY A 5 21.82 -9.57 10.04
C GLY A 5 21.39 -8.56 11.09
N ARG A 6 21.90 -7.33 10.95
CA ARG A 6 21.57 -6.18 11.80
C ARG A 6 21.56 -4.89 10.98
N GLY A 7 20.69 -3.94 11.32
CA GLY A 7 20.63 -2.64 10.66
C GLY A 7 19.29 -1.94 10.82
N ALA A 8 19.15 -0.76 10.21
CA ALA A 8 17.85 -0.09 10.14
C ALA A 8 16.95 -0.87 9.18
N LEU A 9 15.82 -1.36 9.72
CA LEU A 9 14.83 -2.09 8.93
C LEU A 9 14.07 -1.12 8.03
N SER A 10 13.98 -1.44 6.75
CA SER A 10 13.11 -0.77 5.79
C SER A 10 12.14 -1.76 5.14
N LYS A 11 11.22 -1.26 4.29
CA LYS A 11 10.24 -2.11 3.59
C LYS A 11 10.98 -3.27 2.90
N MET A 12 10.49 -4.49 3.10
CA MET A 12 11.06 -5.69 2.50
C MET A 12 11.17 -5.56 0.97
N SER A 13 12.23 -6.12 0.40
CA SER A 13 12.28 -6.31 -1.06
C SER A 13 11.40 -7.48 -1.46
N ILE A 14 10.75 -7.33 -2.60
CA ILE A 14 9.96 -8.38 -3.24
C ILE A 14 10.52 -8.56 -4.64
N GLN A 15 10.82 -9.79 -5.02
CA GLN A 15 11.17 -10.19 -6.36
C GLN A 15 10.16 -11.21 -6.86
N LEU A 16 9.63 -10.97 -8.07
CA LEU A 16 8.69 -11.89 -8.71
C LEU A 16 9.36 -13.24 -8.98
N GLY A 17 8.64 -14.30 -8.63
CA GLY A 17 9.07 -15.69 -8.76
C GLY A 17 7.92 -16.62 -8.35
N ALA A 18 8.12 -17.93 -8.51
CA ALA A 18 7.19 -18.96 -8.06
C ALA A 18 7.92 -19.94 -7.13
N PRO A 19 7.86 -19.77 -5.79
CA PRO A 19 7.16 -18.72 -5.05
C PRO A 19 7.86 -17.34 -5.14
N VAL A 20 7.14 -16.28 -4.80
CA VAL A 20 7.67 -14.90 -4.70
C VAL A 20 8.80 -14.86 -3.68
N GLN A 21 9.89 -14.16 -3.99
CA GLN A 21 11.07 -14.07 -3.15
C GLN A 21 11.07 -12.78 -2.33
N TYR A 22 11.22 -12.93 -1.01
CA TYR A 22 11.21 -11.85 -0.03
C TYR A 22 12.57 -11.71 0.63
N SER A 23 13.00 -10.47 0.92
CA SER A 23 14.20 -10.23 1.73
C SER A 23 14.00 -9.08 2.71
N PHE A 24 14.52 -9.25 3.94
CA PHE A 24 14.66 -8.14 4.86
C PHE A 24 15.73 -7.18 4.33
N ARG A 25 15.43 -5.88 4.38
CA ARG A 25 16.39 -4.81 4.07
C ARG A 25 16.91 -4.23 5.37
N LEU A 26 18.18 -4.47 5.68
CA LEU A 26 18.86 -4.00 6.89
C LEU A 26 20.04 -3.12 6.47
N ASN A 27 19.82 -1.80 6.38
CA ASN A 27 20.72 -0.88 5.67
C ASN A 27 21.00 -1.41 4.25
N ASP A 28 22.28 -1.65 3.92
CA ASP A 28 22.73 -2.17 2.63
C ASP A 28 22.69 -3.71 2.52
N ALA A 29 22.31 -4.41 3.59
CA ALA A 29 22.22 -5.87 3.60
C ALA A 29 20.81 -6.35 3.21
N LEU A 30 20.76 -7.36 2.34
CA LEU A 30 19.55 -8.11 2.00
C LEU A 30 19.63 -9.51 2.61
N VAL A 31 18.70 -9.83 3.50
CA VAL A 31 18.60 -11.16 4.13
C VAL A 31 17.41 -11.92 3.55
N PRO A 32 17.63 -13.00 2.78
CA PRO A 32 16.53 -13.81 2.21
C PRO A 32 15.61 -14.36 3.31
N VAL A 33 14.30 -14.16 3.16
CA VAL A 33 13.30 -14.56 4.16
C VAL A 33 12.70 -15.92 3.86
N ASN A 34 12.52 -16.27 2.59
CA ASN A 34 11.90 -17.54 2.19
C ASN A 34 12.56 -18.77 2.84
N PRO A 35 13.91 -18.90 2.91
CA PRO A 35 14.58 -20.03 3.55
C PRO A 35 14.44 -20.07 5.09
N LEU A 36 13.83 -19.04 5.69
CA LEU A 36 13.58 -18.92 7.13
C LEU A 36 12.17 -19.38 7.53
N ILE A 37 11.29 -19.63 6.56
CA ILE A 37 9.94 -20.13 6.82
C ILE A 37 10.02 -21.47 7.58
N GLY A 38 9.22 -21.60 8.64
CA GLY A 38 9.23 -22.77 9.52
C GLY A 38 10.35 -22.78 10.58
N LYS A 39 11.24 -21.77 10.60
CA LYS A 39 12.30 -21.64 11.61
C LYS A 39 11.89 -20.65 12.71
N THR A 40 12.41 -20.87 13.92
CA THR A 40 12.28 -19.90 15.02
C THR A 40 13.28 -18.77 14.84
N LEU A 41 12.78 -17.54 14.75
CA LEU A 41 13.60 -16.33 14.66
C LEU A 41 13.48 -15.53 15.96
N ARG A 42 14.58 -14.87 16.35
CA ARG A 42 14.59 -13.85 17.40
C ARG A 42 14.84 -12.50 16.74
N LEU A 43 13.96 -11.54 16.99
CA LEU A 43 14.15 -10.14 16.63
C LEU A 43 14.61 -9.38 17.88
N GLU A 44 15.65 -8.57 17.75
CA GLU A 44 16.19 -7.77 18.85
C GLU A 44 16.21 -6.29 18.47
N TYR A 45 15.59 -5.45 19.30
CA TYR A 45 15.62 -4.01 19.12
C TYR A 45 16.90 -3.43 19.73
N LEU A 46 17.75 -2.84 18.89
CA LEU A 46 19.08 -2.33 19.27
C LEU A 46 19.07 -0.90 19.86
N GLY A 47 17.91 -0.36 20.25
CA GLY A 47 17.84 0.94 20.96
C GLY A 47 17.89 2.18 20.07
N ALA A 48 17.65 2.05 18.76
CA ALA A 48 17.58 3.18 17.84
C ALA A 48 16.42 3.06 16.85
N ILE A 49 15.66 4.15 16.73
CA ILE A 49 14.75 4.39 15.61
C ILE A 49 15.31 5.58 14.84
N ASN A 50 15.46 5.44 13.53
CA ASN A 50 16.01 6.47 12.66
C ASN A 50 14.94 6.93 11.68
N CYS A 51 14.86 8.24 11.44
CA CYS A 51 13.99 8.80 10.42
C CYS A 51 14.37 8.24 9.05
N THR A 52 13.40 7.69 8.32
CA THR A 52 13.61 7.13 6.96
C THR A 52 14.04 8.18 5.93
N HIS A 53 13.77 9.47 6.17
CA HIS A 53 14.22 10.56 5.30
C HIS A 53 15.59 11.12 5.68
N CYS A 54 15.78 11.50 6.96
CA CYS A 54 16.95 12.30 7.37
C CYS A 54 17.95 11.53 8.25
N GLY A 55 17.69 10.25 8.54
CA GLY A 55 18.55 9.41 9.38
C GLY A 55 18.60 9.77 10.86
N ARG A 56 18.01 10.91 11.28
CA ARG A 56 18.03 11.37 12.67
C ARG A 56 17.45 10.32 13.62
N LYS A 57 18.17 10.04 14.71
CA LYS A 57 17.67 9.23 15.83
C LYS A 57 16.45 9.90 16.49
N THR A 58 15.40 9.13 16.72
CA THR A 58 14.15 9.59 17.34
C THR A 58 13.69 8.56 18.36
N ASN A 59 12.92 9.01 19.36
CA ASN A 59 12.34 8.10 20.37
C ASN A 59 11.09 7.38 19.85
N LYS A 60 10.49 7.88 18.76
CA LYS A 60 9.34 7.27 18.09
C LYS A 60 9.29 7.66 16.61
N SER A 61 8.69 6.80 15.80
CA SER A 61 8.38 7.06 14.40
C SER A 61 7.00 7.68 14.24
N PHE A 62 6.84 8.54 13.23
CA PHE A 62 5.59 9.13 12.79
C PHE A 62 5.30 8.70 11.35
N SER A 63 4.03 8.46 11.03
CA SER A 63 3.60 7.95 9.73
C SER A 63 4.46 6.75 9.27
N GLN A 64 5.02 6.81 8.06
CA GLN A 64 5.82 5.75 7.45
C GLN A 64 7.31 5.79 7.87
N GLY A 65 7.59 6.03 9.15
CA GLY A 65 8.96 5.98 9.69
C GLY A 65 9.71 7.31 9.81
N PHE A 66 9.01 8.46 9.84
CA PHE A 66 9.65 9.77 9.93
C PHE A 66 9.85 10.25 11.37
N CYS A 67 10.80 11.18 11.59
CA CYS A 67 10.86 11.97 12.82
C CYS A 67 9.84 13.12 12.78
N TYR A 68 9.50 13.71 13.94
CA TYR A 68 8.47 14.76 14.03
C TYR A 68 8.71 15.97 13.11
N PRO A 69 9.93 16.53 12.99
CA PRO A 69 10.18 17.64 12.05
C PRO A 69 9.93 17.26 10.59
N CYS A 70 10.35 16.07 10.16
CA CYS A 70 10.10 15.55 8.81
C CYS A 70 8.59 15.32 8.60
N PHE A 71 7.92 14.70 9.58
CA PHE A 71 6.48 14.49 9.54
C PHE A 71 5.67 15.79 9.34
N LYS A 72 6.10 16.90 9.94
CA LYS A 72 5.42 18.20 9.75
C LYS A 72 5.73 18.89 8.42
N LYS A 73 6.88 18.63 7.81
CA LYS A 73 7.36 19.39 6.63
C LYS A 73 7.19 18.65 5.32
N LEU A 74 7.34 17.33 5.33
CA LEU A 74 7.44 16.54 4.11
C LEU A 74 6.06 16.30 3.47
N PRO A 75 5.95 16.41 2.14
CA PRO A 75 4.68 16.15 1.43
C PRO A 75 4.28 14.66 1.48
N GLN A 76 5.22 13.72 1.69
CA GLN A 76 4.95 12.30 1.94
C GLN A 76 4.15 12.05 3.23
N CYS A 77 4.00 13.06 4.08
CA CYS A 77 3.23 13.03 5.31
C CYS A 77 1.96 13.88 5.24
N ASP A 78 1.58 14.36 4.06
CA ASP A 78 0.31 15.07 3.88
C ASP A 78 -0.90 14.15 4.09
N VAL A 79 -2.02 14.75 4.48
CA VAL A 79 -3.28 14.02 4.72
C VAL A 79 -3.69 13.20 3.51
N CYS A 80 -3.46 13.75 2.31
CA CYS A 80 -3.84 13.10 1.07
C CYS A 80 -3.10 11.77 0.86
N ILE A 81 -1.95 11.55 1.49
CA ILE A 81 -1.18 10.30 1.37
C ILE A 81 -1.93 9.12 2.00
N MET A 82 -2.70 9.37 3.05
CA MET A 82 -3.57 8.35 3.66
C MET A 82 -5.00 8.39 3.11
N SER A 83 -5.45 9.58 2.69
CA SER A 83 -6.80 9.86 2.17
C SER A 83 -6.70 10.49 0.78
N PRO A 84 -6.47 9.70 -0.29
CA PRO A 84 -6.27 10.22 -1.65
C PRO A 84 -7.38 11.18 -2.11
N GLU A 85 -8.62 10.93 -1.71
CA GLU A 85 -9.81 11.75 -1.98
C GLU A 85 -9.68 13.18 -1.45
N LYS A 86 -8.89 13.38 -0.38
CA LYS A 86 -8.59 14.69 0.23
C LYS A 86 -7.35 15.34 -0.36
N CYS A 87 -7.06 15.09 -1.64
CA CYS A 87 -6.02 15.84 -2.34
C CYS A 87 -6.34 17.33 -2.29
N HIS A 88 -5.31 18.13 -2.02
CA HIS A 88 -5.44 19.57 -1.79
C HIS A 88 -4.55 20.40 -2.72
N HIS A 89 -4.05 19.76 -3.79
CA HIS A 89 -3.18 20.39 -4.77
C HIS A 89 -3.84 21.61 -5.42
N ASP A 90 -5.10 21.49 -5.84
CA ASP A 90 -5.84 22.58 -6.47
C ASP A 90 -6.15 23.73 -5.51
N PHE A 91 -6.09 23.47 -4.20
CA PHE A 91 -6.21 24.52 -3.17
C PHE A 91 -4.87 25.25 -2.93
N GLY A 92 -3.79 24.86 -3.59
CA GLY A 92 -2.47 25.48 -3.44
C GLY A 92 -1.83 25.28 -2.06
N THR A 93 -2.32 24.32 -1.27
CA THR A 93 -1.86 24.08 0.12
C THR A 93 -0.91 22.89 0.26
N CYS A 94 -0.49 22.29 -0.86
CA CYS A 94 0.56 21.28 -0.89
C CYS A 94 1.84 21.80 -0.23
N ARG A 95 2.43 21.00 0.67
CA ARG A 95 3.72 21.35 1.30
C ARG A 95 4.83 21.49 0.26
N ASP A 96 4.70 20.77 -0.84
CA ASP A 96 5.53 20.87 -2.03
C ASP A 96 4.64 20.66 -3.27
N PRO A 97 4.31 21.72 -4.02
CA PRO A 97 3.47 21.62 -5.21
C PRO A 97 4.09 20.77 -6.33
N GLN A 98 5.40 20.84 -6.53
CA GLN A 98 6.07 20.06 -7.58
C GLN A 98 6.01 18.56 -7.25
N TRP A 99 6.27 18.21 -6.00
CA TRP A 99 6.08 16.84 -5.54
C TRP A 99 4.63 16.38 -5.71
N GLY A 100 3.66 17.26 -5.44
CA GLY A 100 2.24 17.01 -5.67
C GLY A 100 1.92 16.70 -7.13
N MET A 101 2.56 17.41 -8.07
CA MET A 101 2.41 17.12 -9.51
C MET A 101 2.95 15.73 -9.85
N ASP A 102 4.18 15.42 -9.43
CA ASP A 102 4.84 14.15 -9.74
C ASP A 102 4.19 12.94 -9.03
N PHE A 103 3.57 13.19 -7.87
CA PHE A 103 3.01 12.14 -7.03
C PHE A 103 1.49 12.00 -7.18
N CYS A 104 0.72 13.07 -7.10
CA CYS A 104 -0.74 13.03 -7.13
C CYS A 104 -1.29 13.09 -8.56
N MET A 105 -0.64 13.83 -9.46
CA MET A 105 -1.13 14.07 -10.83
C MET A 105 -0.52 13.09 -11.83
N THR A 106 -0.63 11.81 -11.50
CA THR A 106 -0.21 10.69 -12.35
C THR A 106 -1.30 9.63 -12.37
N ASP A 107 -1.30 8.83 -13.43
CA ASP A 107 -2.25 7.72 -13.59
C ASP A 107 -2.21 6.73 -12.42
N HIS A 108 -3.40 6.40 -11.93
CA HIS A 108 -3.63 5.37 -10.93
C HIS A 108 -4.58 4.31 -11.45
N VAL A 109 -4.46 3.12 -10.88
CA VAL A 109 -5.28 1.95 -11.18
C VAL A 109 -6.10 1.63 -9.94
N VAL A 110 -7.41 1.52 -10.12
CA VAL A 110 -8.33 0.92 -9.16
C VAL A 110 -8.46 -0.56 -9.52
N TYR A 111 -8.39 -1.44 -8.52
CA TYR A 111 -8.44 -2.89 -8.71
C TYR A 111 -9.27 -3.57 -7.62
N LEU A 112 -9.82 -4.74 -7.94
CA LEU A 112 -10.31 -5.71 -6.96
C LEU A 112 -9.19 -6.66 -6.59
N ALA A 113 -9.08 -7.00 -5.31
CA ALA A 113 -8.17 -8.05 -4.85
C ALA A 113 -8.88 -9.00 -3.90
N ASN A 114 -8.52 -10.28 -3.98
CA ASN A 114 -8.94 -11.32 -3.05
C ASN A 114 -7.73 -11.73 -2.21
N SER A 115 -7.74 -11.40 -0.91
CA SER A 115 -6.76 -11.90 0.06
C SER A 115 -7.40 -12.76 1.15
N SER A 116 -8.69 -12.55 1.39
CA SER A 116 -9.53 -13.27 2.36
C SER A 116 -11.01 -12.91 2.13
N GLY A 117 -11.35 -12.56 0.89
CA GLY A 117 -12.51 -11.76 0.51
C GLY A 117 -12.14 -10.59 -0.39
N ILE A 118 -13.12 -10.09 -1.15
CA ILE A 118 -12.96 -9.01 -2.14
C ILE A 118 -12.73 -7.67 -1.44
N LYS A 119 -11.75 -6.93 -1.92
CA LYS A 119 -11.44 -5.56 -1.51
C LYS A 119 -11.22 -4.70 -2.73
N VAL A 120 -11.58 -3.42 -2.61
CA VAL A 120 -11.18 -2.39 -3.56
C VAL A 120 -9.85 -1.81 -3.09
N GLY A 121 -8.92 -1.63 -4.01
CA GLY A 121 -7.64 -0.99 -3.73
C GLY A 121 -7.18 -0.11 -4.87
N ILE A 122 -6.26 0.79 -4.56
CA ILE A 122 -5.66 1.71 -5.52
C ILE A 122 -4.14 1.60 -5.53
N THR A 123 -3.54 1.84 -6.69
CA THR A 123 -2.09 1.90 -6.82
C THR A 123 -1.66 2.65 -8.06
N ARG A 124 -0.38 2.98 -8.16
CA ARG A 124 0.20 3.47 -9.42
C ARG A 124 0.33 2.30 -10.38
N ALA A 125 0.16 2.56 -11.67
CA ALA A 125 0.38 1.53 -12.70
C ALA A 125 1.78 0.89 -12.59
N THR A 126 2.81 1.67 -12.24
CA THR A 126 4.21 1.21 -12.08
C THR A 126 4.45 0.31 -10.87
N GLN A 127 3.49 0.20 -9.94
CA GLN A 127 3.60 -0.64 -8.74
C GLN A 127 2.88 -1.99 -8.89
N LEU A 128 2.27 -2.25 -10.05
CA LEU A 128 1.69 -3.55 -10.37
C LEU A 128 2.78 -4.47 -10.94
N PRO A 129 2.89 -5.74 -10.48
CA PRO A 129 2.05 -6.43 -9.49
C PRO A 129 2.55 -6.35 -8.03
N THR A 130 3.67 -5.65 -7.75
CA THR A 130 4.29 -5.59 -6.40
C THR A 130 3.29 -5.22 -5.30
N ARG A 131 2.36 -4.29 -5.57
CA ARG A 131 1.35 -3.86 -4.59
C ARG A 131 0.36 -4.97 -4.20
N TRP A 132 0.05 -5.89 -5.11
CA TRP A 132 -0.83 -7.03 -4.83
C TRP A 132 -0.12 -8.03 -3.91
N LEU A 133 1.17 -8.23 -4.11
CA LEU A 133 2.01 -9.08 -3.28
C LEU A 133 2.18 -8.51 -1.87
N ASP A 134 2.42 -7.20 -1.74
CA ASP A 134 2.46 -6.51 -0.44
C ASP A 134 1.19 -6.73 0.40
N GLN A 135 0.04 -6.96 -0.25
CA GLN A 135 -1.26 -7.14 0.40
C GLN A 135 -1.66 -8.60 0.57
N GLY A 136 -0.83 -9.54 0.15
CA GLY A 136 -1.13 -10.97 0.20
C GLY A 136 -2.37 -11.35 -0.61
N ALA A 137 -2.58 -10.71 -1.77
CA ALA A 137 -3.68 -11.06 -2.67
C ALA A 137 -3.38 -12.35 -3.43
N SER A 138 -4.29 -13.31 -3.39
CA SER A 138 -4.27 -14.53 -4.22
C SER A 138 -4.79 -14.28 -5.63
N GLN A 139 -5.73 -13.35 -5.78
CA GLN A 139 -6.23 -12.88 -7.07
C GLN A 139 -6.30 -11.35 -7.07
N ALA A 140 -6.10 -10.75 -8.24
CA ALA A 140 -6.34 -9.33 -8.45
C ALA A 140 -6.83 -9.05 -9.87
N LEU A 141 -7.69 -8.04 -10.00
CA LEU A 141 -8.29 -7.60 -11.26
C LEU A 141 -8.26 -6.07 -11.32
N PRO A 142 -7.45 -5.45 -12.18
CA PRO A 142 -7.62 -4.04 -12.54
C PRO A 142 -9.03 -3.81 -13.08
N ILE A 143 -9.73 -2.79 -12.57
CA ILE A 143 -11.11 -2.47 -12.97
C ILE A 143 -11.24 -1.07 -13.57
N MET A 144 -10.33 -0.15 -13.26
CA MET A 144 -10.38 1.22 -13.77
C MET A 144 -8.98 1.86 -13.77
N ARG A 145 -8.71 2.73 -14.75
CA ARG A 145 -7.57 3.63 -14.77
C ARG A 145 -8.07 5.06 -14.73
N VAL A 146 -7.49 5.89 -13.88
CA VAL A 146 -7.87 7.28 -13.66
C VAL A 146 -6.62 8.17 -13.73
N ALA A 147 -6.81 9.44 -14.09
CA ALA A 147 -5.71 10.36 -14.39
C ALA A 147 -5.00 10.88 -13.14
N THR A 148 -5.70 10.93 -12.01
CA THR A 148 -5.13 11.44 -10.75
C THR A 148 -5.32 10.47 -9.59
N ARG A 149 -4.44 10.60 -8.60
CA ARG A 149 -4.55 9.89 -7.33
C ARG A 149 -5.84 10.25 -6.59
N GLN A 150 -6.32 11.49 -6.71
CA GLN A 150 -7.57 11.92 -6.08
C GLN A 150 -8.77 11.18 -6.65
N GLN A 151 -8.87 11.11 -7.98
CA GLN A 151 -9.91 10.35 -8.65
C GLN A 151 -9.89 8.88 -8.20
N SER A 152 -8.70 8.29 -8.03
CA SER A 152 -8.62 6.91 -7.53
C SER A 152 -9.17 6.76 -6.12
N GLY A 153 -8.94 7.74 -5.23
CA GLY A 153 -9.51 7.74 -3.88
C GLY A 153 -11.02 7.92 -3.86
N LEU A 154 -11.55 8.82 -4.69
CA LEU A 154 -13.00 9.03 -4.82
C LEU A 154 -13.71 7.77 -5.33
N VAL A 155 -13.14 7.13 -6.34
CA VAL A 155 -13.64 5.84 -6.85
C VAL A 155 -13.50 4.75 -5.78
N GLU A 156 -12.35 4.63 -5.11
CA GLU A 156 -12.14 3.64 -4.04
C GLU A 156 -13.19 3.78 -2.93
N ASP A 157 -13.43 5.01 -2.45
CA ASP A 157 -14.40 5.29 -1.40
C ASP A 157 -15.83 4.92 -1.82
N LEU A 158 -16.22 5.30 -3.04
CA LEU A 158 -17.51 4.93 -3.61
C LEU A 158 -17.70 3.42 -3.71
N LEU A 159 -16.73 2.71 -4.27
CA LEU A 159 -16.85 1.25 -4.46
C LEU A 159 -16.71 0.46 -3.16
N ARG A 160 -16.04 1.02 -2.14
CA ARG A 160 -15.87 0.38 -0.82
C ARG A 160 -17.21 0.09 -0.15
N SER A 161 -18.24 0.89 -0.40
CA SER A 161 -19.57 0.68 0.17
C SER A 161 -20.22 -0.65 -0.27
N GLN A 162 -19.77 -1.22 -1.38
CA GLN A 162 -20.30 -2.46 -1.96
C GLN A 162 -19.51 -3.71 -1.57
N VAL A 163 -18.38 -3.56 -0.86
CA VAL A 163 -17.56 -4.67 -0.40
C VAL A 163 -17.56 -4.75 1.13
N ALA A 164 -17.55 -5.96 1.67
CA ALA A 164 -17.53 -6.17 3.11
C ALA A 164 -16.19 -5.67 3.69
N ASP A 165 -16.22 -4.53 4.37
CA ASP A 165 -15.02 -3.89 4.90
C ASP A 165 -14.56 -4.55 6.20
N ARG A 166 -13.95 -5.75 6.13
CA ARG A 166 -13.03 -6.26 7.16
C ARG A 166 -11.97 -7.16 6.54
N THR A 167 -10.73 -6.65 6.45
CA THR A 167 -9.56 -7.53 6.34
C THR A 167 -9.44 -8.35 7.62
N ASN A 168 -9.93 -9.59 7.61
CA ASN A 168 -9.68 -10.52 8.69
C ASN A 168 -8.24 -11.02 8.57
N TRP A 169 -7.29 -10.30 9.17
CA TRP A 169 -5.87 -10.66 9.13
C TRP A 169 -5.61 -12.08 9.66
N ARG A 170 -6.49 -12.62 10.54
CA ARG A 170 -6.39 -14.02 10.98
C ARG A 170 -6.75 -14.99 9.87
N ALA A 171 -7.70 -14.66 8.99
CA ALA A 171 -8.04 -15.49 7.84
C ALA A 171 -6.89 -15.53 6.83
N LEU A 172 -6.19 -14.39 6.63
CA LEU A 172 -5.00 -14.30 5.77
C LEU A 172 -3.85 -15.22 6.24
N LEU A 173 -3.78 -15.55 7.53
CA LEU A 173 -2.77 -16.46 8.10
C LEU A 173 -3.22 -17.93 8.15
N LYS A 174 -4.50 -18.23 7.85
CA LYS A 174 -5.08 -19.58 7.99
C LYS A 174 -5.04 -20.40 6.69
N GLY A 175 -4.68 -19.80 5.57
CA GLY A 175 -4.56 -20.46 4.28
C GLY A 175 -4.91 -19.54 3.12
N ASP A 176 -4.89 -20.09 1.91
CA ASP A 176 -5.26 -19.35 0.72
C ASP A 176 -6.74 -18.98 0.74
N ALA A 177 -7.06 -17.76 0.29
CA ALA A 177 -8.44 -17.36 0.10
C ALA A 177 -9.09 -18.21 -1.00
N GLU A 178 -10.32 -18.65 -0.77
CA GLU A 178 -11.12 -19.31 -1.79
C GLU A 178 -11.20 -18.44 -3.03
N ALA A 179 -11.03 -19.06 -4.21
CA ALA A 179 -11.09 -18.34 -5.47
C ALA A 179 -12.48 -17.73 -5.66
N MET A 180 -12.51 -16.46 -6.05
CA MET A 180 -13.74 -15.70 -6.29
C MET A 180 -13.79 -15.23 -7.74
N ASP A 181 -15.01 -15.10 -8.27
CA ASP A 181 -15.25 -14.48 -9.57
C ASP A 181 -15.17 -12.95 -9.44
N LEU A 182 -13.96 -12.42 -9.65
CA LEU A 182 -13.72 -10.98 -9.59
C LEU A 182 -14.41 -10.21 -10.72
N VAL A 183 -14.69 -10.86 -11.87
CA VAL A 183 -15.37 -10.21 -12.99
C VAL A 183 -16.83 -10.01 -12.64
N GLN A 184 -17.50 -11.05 -12.16
CA GLN A 184 -18.90 -10.94 -11.71
C GLN A 184 -19.05 -9.98 -10.52
N ALA A 185 -18.06 -9.93 -9.62
CA ALA A 185 -18.05 -8.94 -8.55
C ALA A 185 -17.91 -7.51 -9.08
N ARG A 186 -17.03 -7.28 -10.07
CA ARG A 186 -16.90 -5.99 -10.75
C ARG A 186 -18.22 -5.54 -11.34
N GLU A 187 -18.89 -6.39 -12.13
CA GLU A 187 -20.18 -6.03 -12.76
C GLU A 187 -21.20 -5.61 -11.70
N ARG A 188 -21.38 -6.41 -10.65
CA ARG A 188 -22.30 -6.10 -9.54
C ARG A 188 -21.97 -4.77 -8.85
N ILE A 189 -20.70 -4.50 -8.61
CA ILE A 189 -20.24 -3.27 -7.97
C ILE A 189 -20.47 -2.07 -8.90
N PHE A 190 -20.19 -2.21 -10.20
CA PHE A 190 -20.38 -1.14 -11.19
C PHE A 190 -21.86 -0.82 -11.39
N ASP A 191 -22.73 -1.82 -11.47
CA ASP A 191 -24.17 -1.63 -11.55
C ASP A 191 -24.70 -0.88 -10.32
N ALA A 192 -24.28 -1.29 -9.11
CA ALA A 192 -24.71 -0.66 -7.87
C ALA A 192 -24.18 0.77 -7.69
N CYS A 193 -23.05 1.11 -8.31
CA CYS A 193 -22.40 2.42 -8.19
C CYS A 193 -22.48 3.27 -9.46
N ALA A 194 -23.30 2.88 -10.45
CA ALA A 194 -23.32 3.49 -11.78
C ALA A 194 -23.55 5.02 -11.73
N GLU A 195 -24.58 5.45 -11.00
CA GLU A 195 -24.90 6.88 -10.84
C GLU A 195 -23.75 7.65 -10.17
N GLY A 196 -23.13 7.08 -9.12
CA GLY A 196 -22.01 7.69 -8.43
C GLY A 196 -20.76 7.80 -9.31
N LEU A 197 -20.49 6.78 -10.11
CA LEU A 197 -19.38 6.79 -11.07
C LEU A 197 -19.59 7.84 -12.15
N GLN A 198 -20.82 8.02 -12.64
CA GLN A 198 -21.14 9.07 -13.60
C GLN A 198 -20.96 10.46 -13.00
N ALA A 199 -21.35 10.66 -11.74
CA ALA A 199 -21.16 11.93 -11.02
C ALA A 199 -19.67 12.28 -10.79
N LEU A 200 -18.76 11.31 -10.78
CA LEU A 200 -17.32 11.55 -10.64
C LEU A 200 -16.62 11.94 -11.95
N GLN A 201 -17.32 11.94 -13.10
CA GLN A 201 -16.76 12.29 -14.40
C GLN A 201 -16.89 13.78 -14.75
N THR A 202 -17.67 14.53 -13.97
CA THR A 202 -17.89 15.99 -14.11
C THR A 202 -16.89 16.78 -13.30
#